data_AF-A0A351K0F5-F1
#
_entry.id   AF-A0A351K0F5-F1
#
_cell.length_a   1.000
_cell.length_b   1.000
_cell.length_c   1.000
_cell.angle_alpha   90.00
_cell.angle_beta   90.00
_cell.angle_gamma   90.00
#
_symmetry.space_group_name_H-M   'P 1'
#
loop_
_entity.id
_entity.type
_entity.pdbx_description
1 polymer ?
#
loop_
_entity_poly.entity_id
_entity_poly.type
_entity_poly.pdbx_seq_one_letter_code
_entity_poly.pdbx_strand_id
1 'polypeptide(L)' 'MKIYISVDMEGVACVTHGDHVKLEGAEYEAARKWMTAEANAALEAPLEAGAT' A
#
# COMPACT_ATOMS: atom_id res chain seq x y z
N MET A 1 3.07 -20.28 -7.84
CA MET A 1 4.38 -19.55 -7.89
C MET A 1 4.39 -18.58 -6.73
N LYS A 2 5.47 -18.55 -5.93
CA LYS A 2 5.53 -17.65 -4.76
C LYS A 2 6.04 -16.28 -5.17
N ILE A 3 5.29 -15.26 -4.79
CA ILE A 3 5.58 -13.84 -5.06
C ILE A 3 5.64 -13.14 -3.71
N TYR A 4 6.65 -12.29 -3.55
CA TYR A 4 6.85 -11.48 -2.37
C TYR A 4 6.68 -10.01 -2.78
N ILE A 5 5.79 -9.31 -2.10
CA ILE A 5 5.56 -7.87 -2.29
C ILE A 5 6.01 -7.17 -1.00
N SER A 6 6.95 -6.23 -1.12
CA SER A 6 7.31 -5.33 -0.03
C SER A 6 6.49 -4.06 -0.18
N VAL A 7 5.86 -3.62 0.89
CA VAL A 7 5.00 -2.44 0.92
C VAL A 7 5.55 -1.48 1.96
N ASP A 8 5.64 -0.20 1.59
CA ASP A 8 6.05 0.92 2.45
C ASP A 8 5.16 2.13 2.18
N MET A 9 5.09 3.11 3.08
CA MET A 9 4.03 4.14 3.03
C MET A 9 4.41 5.40 2.25
N GLU A 10 5.66 5.84 2.29
CA GLU A 10 6.10 7.14 1.76
C GLU A 10 5.89 7.27 0.25
N GLY A 11 5.84 6.15 -0.47
CA GLY A 11 5.66 6.10 -1.93
C GLY A 11 4.21 5.91 -2.40
N VAL A 12 3.26 5.67 -1.49
CA VAL A 12 1.86 5.40 -1.83
C VAL A 12 1.21 6.64 -2.45
N ALA A 13 0.32 6.45 -3.43
CA ALA A 13 -0.41 7.55 -4.04
C ALA A 13 -1.12 8.41 -2.97
N CYS A 14 -1.07 9.74 -3.15
CA CYS A 14 -1.59 10.74 -2.20
C CYS A 14 -0.81 10.87 -0.87
N VAL A 15 0.22 10.06 -0.62
CA VAL A 15 1.17 10.31 0.48
C VAL A 15 2.16 11.40 0.07
N THR A 16 2.04 12.57 0.71
CA THR A 16 2.84 13.75 0.36
C THR A 16 3.44 14.46 1.56
N HIS A 17 3.00 14.10 2.78
CA HIS A 17 3.43 14.72 4.02
C HIS A 17 3.79 13.66 5.07
N GLY A 18 4.75 13.97 5.94
CA GLY A 18 5.22 13.02 6.96
C GLY A 18 4.13 12.60 7.96
N ASP A 19 3.09 13.41 8.14
CA ASP A 19 1.97 13.06 9.04
C ASP A 19 1.05 11.98 8.45
N HIS A 20 1.16 11.68 7.16
CA HIS A 20 0.47 10.54 6.57
C HIS A 20 1.12 9.20 6.98
N VAL A 21 2.38 9.20 7.41
CA VAL A 21 3.15 7.96 7.70
C VAL A 21 3.48 7.79 9.19
N LYS A 22 3.08 8.74 10.04
CA LYS A 22 3.26 8.69 11.49
C LYS A 22 1.97 8.26 12.18
N LEU A 23 2.06 7.34 13.14
CA LEU A 23 0.91 6.85 13.90
C LEU A 23 0.09 7.96 14.59
N GLU A 24 0.76 9.01 15.06
CA GLU A 24 0.16 10.18 15.69
C GLU A 24 -0.38 11.23 14.70
N GLY A 25 -0.12 11.06 13.40
CA GLY A 25 -0.53 11.98 12.37
C GLY A 25 -2.04 11.91 12.11
N ALA A 26 -2.67 13.08 11.95
CA ALA A 26 -4.13 13.19 11.82
C ALA A 26 -4.70 12.40 10.62
N GLU A 27 -3.90 12.19 9.58
CA GLU A 27 -4.31 11.57 8.31
C GLU A 27 -3.75 10.16 8.12
N TYR A 28 -2.99 9.63 9.08
CA TYR A 28 -2.41 8.28 9.01
C TYR A 28 -3.46 7.20 8.75
N GLU A 29 -4.63 7.31 9.39
CA GLU A 29 -5.74 6.38 9.21
C GLU A 29 -6.34 6.40 7.80
N ALA A 30 -6.27 7.52 7.09
CA ALA A 30 -6.63 7.59 5.68
C ALA A 30 -5.51 7.02 4.79
N ALA A 31 -4.26 7.43 5.06
CA ALA A 31 -3.09 7.00 4.29
C ALA A 31 -2.88 5.49 4.30
N ARG A 32 -3.04 4.81 5.45
CA ARG A 32 -2.94 3.34 5.52
C ARG A 32 -4.02 2.61 4.71
N LYS A 33 -5.18 3.24 4.48
CA LYS A 33 -6.23 2.68 3.62
C LYS A 33 -5.85 2.82 2.15
N TRP A 34 -5.24 3.94 1.75
CA TRP A 34 -4.67 4.10 0.41
C TRP A 34 -3.58 3.06 0.16
N MET A 35 -2.65 2.89 1.12
CA MET A 35 -1.60 1.86 1.03
C MET A 35 -2.19 0.46 0.84
N THR A 36 -3.22 0.11 1.62
CA THR A 36 -3.89 -1.20 1.52
C THR A 36 -4.55 -1.38 0.16
N ALA A 37 -5.21 -0.34 -0.36
CA ALA A 37 -5.83 -0.38 -1.69
C ALA A 37 -4.79 -0.55 -2.80
N GLU A 38 -3.66 0.14 -2.73
CA GLU A 38 -2.57 0.04 -3.70
C GLU A 38 -1.90 -1.34 -3.66
N ALA A 39 -1.67 -1.89 -2.47
CA ALA A 39 -1.16 -3.25 -2.30
C ALA A 39 -2.12 -4.30 -2.88
N ASN A 40 -3.44 -4.13 -2.70
CA ASN A 40 -4.44 -5.01 -3.31
C ASN A 40 -4.43 -4.91 -4.84
N ALA A 41 -4.34 -3.70 -5.40
CA ALA A 41 -4.22 -3.50 -6.84
C ALA A 41 -2.95 -4.16 -7.40
N ALA A 42 -1.82 -4.10 -6.68
CA ALA A 42 -0.58 -4.76 -7.07
C ALA A 42 -0.68 -6.31 -7.05
N LEU A 43 -1.60 -6.88 -6.27
CA LEU A 43 -1.86 -8.32 -6.20
C LEU A 43 -2.73 -8.84 -7.35
N GLU A 44 -3.59 -8.01 -7.95
CA GLU A 44 -4.56 -8.43 -8.97
C GLU A 44 -3.87 -9.08 -10.18
N ALA A 45 -2.90 -8.39 -10.79
CA ALA A 45 -2.22 -8.89 -11.99
C ALA A 45 -1.44 -10.21 -11.75
N PRO A 46 -0.67 -10.37 -10.65
CA PRO A 46 -0.05 -11.65 -10.35
C PRO A 46 -1.03 -12.81 -10.11
N LEU A 47 -2.16 -12.54 -9.46
CA LEU A 47 -3.21 -13.55 -9.26
C LEU A 47 -3.83 -13.97 -10.60
N GLU A 48 -4.14 -13.02 -11.47
CA GLU A 48 -4.60 -13.30 -12.84
C GLU A 48 -3.57 -14.09 -13.66
N ALA A 49 -2.28 -13.88 -13.41
CA ALA A 49 -1.18 -14.62 -14.02
C ALA A 49 -0.92 -16.02 -13.41
N GLY A 50 -1.75 -16.46 -12.44
CA GLY A 50 -1.66 -17.80 -11.85
C GLY A 50 -0.71 -17.96 -10.65
N ALA A 51 -0.39 -16.86 -9.95
CA ALA A 51 0.30 -16.93 -8.67
C ALA A 51 -0.53 -17.69 -7.60
N THR A 52 0.14 -18.46 -6.73
CA THR A 52 -0.48 -19.35 -5.71
C THR A 52 0.41 -19.54 -4.49
#